data_AF-C9WX69-F1
#
_entry.id   AF-C9WX69-F1
#
_cell.length_a   1.000
_cell.length_b   1.000
_cell.length_c   1.000
_cell.angle_alpha   90.00
_cell.angle_beta   90.00
_cell.angle_gamma   90.00
#
_symmetry.space_group_name_H-M   'P 1'
#
loop_
_entity.id
_entity.type
_entity.pdbx_description
1 polymer ?
#
loop_
_entity_poly.entity_id
_entity_poly.type
_entity_poly.pdbx_seq_one_letter_code
_entity_poly.pdbx_strand_id
1 'polypeptide(L)' 'MGRLGLVMLVLLLLTAVQADDTKVQGWTCGYRGACRKYCYAQEYMVGYHGCPRRLRCCALRF' A
#
# COMPACT_ATOMS: atom_id res chain seq x y z
N MET A 1 -5.19 -36.01 -3.02
CA MET A 1 -5.94 -34.89 -3.61
C MET A 1 -6.16 -33.72 -2.64
N GLY A 2 -6.49 -33.94 -1.36
CA GLY A 2 -6.83 -32.85 -0.42
C GLY A 2 -5.71 -31.87 -0.04
N ARG A 3 -4.42 -32.29 -0.01
CA ARG A 3 -3.30 -31.41 0.37
C ARG A 3 -2.95 -30.37 -0.69
N LEU A 4 -3.03 -30.74 -1.98
CA LEU A 4 -2.79 -29.84 -3.11
C LEU A 4 -3.84 -28.74 -3.19
N GLY A 5 -5.12 -29.08 -2.94
CA GLY A 5 -6.20 -28.11 -2.89
C GLY A 5 -5.99 -27.05 -1.80
N LEU A 6 -5.56 -27.47 -0.61
CA LEU A 6 -5.22 -26.58 0.51
C LEU A 6 -4.05 -25.64 0.17
N VAL A 7 -2.98 -26.16 -0.44
CA VAL A 7 -1.83 -25.34 -0.86
C VAL A 7 -2.25 -24.29 -1.88
N MET A 8 -3.07 -24.65 -2.87
CA MET A 8 -3.59 -23.71 -3.86
C MET A 8 -4.48 -22.64 -3.21
N LEU A 9 -5.32 -23.02 -2.25
CA LEU A 9 -6.19 -22.09 -1.53
C LEU A 9 -5.39 -21.07 -0.72
N VAL A 10 -4.34 -21.53 -0.02
CA VAL A 10 -3.43 -20.65 0.73
C VAL A 10 -2.68 -19.70 -0.21
N LEU A 11 -2.21 -20.20 -1.36
CA LEU A 11 -1.55 -19.35 -2.38
C LEU A 11 -2.49 -18.26 -2.91
N LEU A 12 -3.75 -18.60 -3.20
CA LEU A 12 -4.77 -17.63 -3.66
C LEU A 12 -5.09 -16.57 -2.61
N LEU A 13 -5.14 -16.94 -1.32
CA LEU A 13 -5.37 -15.99 -0.23
C LEU A 13 -4.20 -15.00 -0.07
N LEU A 14 -2.96 -15.50 -0.20
CA LEU A 14 -1.76 -14.67 -0.13
C LEU A 14 -1.70 -13.64 -1.27
N THR A 15 -2.04 -14.02 -2.50
CA THR A 15 -2.04 -13.07 -3.64
C THR A 15 -3.19 -12.06 -3.58
N ALA A 16 -4.35 -12.45 -3.05
CA ALA A 16 -5.47 -11.54 -2.84
C ALA A 16 -5.16 -10.43 -1.82
N VAL A 17 -4.45 -10.77 -0.73
CA VAL A 17 -3.98 -9.76 0.26
C VAL A 17 -2.99 -8.79 -0.40
N GLN A 18 -2.06 -9.30 -1.22
CA GLN A 18 -1.10 -8.45 -1.92
C GLN A 18 -1.75 -7.50 -2.93
N ALA A 19 -2.85 -7.92 -3.56
CA ALA A 19 -3.59 -7.13 -4.55
C ALA A 19 -4.31 -5.92 -3.90
N ASP A 20 -4.80 -6.06 -2.66
CA ASP A 20 -5.42 -4.96 -1.93
C ASP A 20 -4.37 -3.90 -1.54
N ASP A 21 -3.22 -4.34 -1.03
CA ASP A 21 -2.08 -3.47 -0.69
C ASP A 21 -1.48 -2.76 -1.92
N THR A 22 -1.49 -3.38 -3.09
CA THR A 22 -0.98 -2.77 -4.32
C THR A 22 -1.95 -1.76 -4.92
N LYS A 23 -3.26 -1.93 -4.74
CA LYS A 23 -4.25 -0.92 -5.18
C LYS A 23 -4.16 0.38 -4.36
N VAL A 24 -3.68 0.28 -3.12
CA VAL A 24 -3.36 1.41 -2.24
C VAL A 24 -2.05 2.12 -2.64
N GLN A 25 -1.17 1.46 -3.41
CA GLN A 25 0.14 2.01 -3.82
C GLN A 25 0.14 2.81 -5.13
N GLY A 26 -1.01 3.06 -5.75
CA GLY A 26 -1.07 3.76 -7.05
C GLY A 26 -1.08 5.28 -7.00
N TRP A 27 -1.25 5.89 -5.82
CA TRP A 27 -1.46 7.33 -5.70
C TRP A 27 -0.17 8.02 -5.27
N THR A 28 0.42 8.77 -6.18
CA THR A 28 1.51 9.68 -5.85
C THR A 28 0.95 11.02 -5.44
N CYS A 29 1.66 11.71 -4.57
CA CYS A 29 1.37 13.08 -4.18
C CYS A 29 2.56 13.96 -4.54
N GLY A 30 2.43 15.28 -4.34
CA GLY A 30 3.55 16.20 -4.51
C GLY A 30 4.80 15.80 -3.68
N TYR A 31 5.91 16.51 -3.89
CA TYR A 31 7.18 16.25 -3.18
C TYR A 31 7.80 14.86 -3.43
N ARG A 32 7.52 14.25 -4.59
CA ARG A 32 7.92 12.87 -4.93
C ARG A 32 7.45 11.85 -3.87
N GLY A 33 6.31 12.13 -3.25
CA GLY A 33 5.74 11.31 -2.19
C GLY A 33 4.69 10.31 -2.68
N ALA A 34 4.34 9.38 -1.79
CA ALA A 34 3.27 8.40 -2.00
C ALA A 34 2.13 8.61 -0.99
N CYS A 35 0.90 8.37 -1.43
CA CYS A 35 -0.26 8.41 -0.56
C CYS A 35 -0.38 7.12 0.25
N ARG A 36 -0.27 7.24 1.57
CA ARG A 36 -0.35 6.10 2.49
C ARG A 36 -1.25 6.44 3.67
N LYS A 37 -1.77 5.41 4.34
CA LYS A 37 -2.49 5.61 5.61
C LYS A 37 -1.53 6.01 6.73
N TYR A 38 -0.34 5.41 6.74
CA TYR A 38 0.76 5.68 7.66
C TYR A 38 2.05 5.82 6.85
N CYS A 39 2.88 6.80 7.21
CA CYS A 39 4.19 7.02 6.58
C CYS A 39 5.22 6.08 7.19
N TYR A 40 6.21 5.66 6.40
CA TYR A 40 7.37 4.96 6.93
C TYR A 40 8.23 5.88 7.80
N ALA A 41 9.07 5.30 8.67
CA ALA A 41 9.92 6.08 9.58
C ALA A 41 10.89 7.05 8.86
N GLN A 42 11.27 6.73 7.62
CA GLN A 42 12.13 7.54 6.75
C GLN A 42 11.40 8.63 5.97
N GLU A 43 10.06 8.62 6.00
CA GLU A 43 9.21 9.59 5.31
C GLU A 43 8.65 10.60 6.31
N TYR A 44 8.43 11.84 5.88
CA TYR A 44 7.68 12.82 6.65
C TYR A 44 6.26 12.97 6.10
N MET A 45 5.32 13.24 7.00
CA MET A 45 3.93 13.49 6.65
C MET A 45 3.78 14.92 6.12
N VAL A 46 3.43 15.06 4.84
CA VAL A 46 3.18 16.36 4.21
C VAL A 46 1.74 16.83 4.48
N GLY A 47 0.77 15.92 4.54
CA GLY A 47 -0.66 16.23 4.71
C GLY A 47 -1.54 15.50 3.70
N TYR A 48 -2.63 16.11 3.22
CA TYR A 48 -3.52 15.47 2.23
C TYR A 48 -2.97 15.55 0.80
N HIS A 49 -2.46 16.73 0.37
CA HIS A 49 -1.73 16.95 -0.90
C HIS A 49 -2.16 16.12 -2.13
N GLY A 50 -3.48 16.01 -2.36
CA GLY A 50 -4.04 15.31 -3.53
C GLY A 50 -4.29 13.80 -3.34
N CYS A 51 -3.96 13.24 -2.18
CA CYS A 51 -4.30 11.86 -1.83
C CYS A 51 -5.81 11.67 -1.66
N PRO A 52 -6.36 10.46 -1.82
CA PRO A 52 -7.76 10.18 -1.51
C PRO A 52 -8.08 10.33 -0.01
N ARG A 53 -9.36 10.53 0.33
CA ARG A 53 -9.84 10.61 1.73
C ARG A 53 -9.29 9.44 2.56
N ARG A 54 -8.77 9.75 3.75
CA ARG A 54 -8.12 8.84 4.72
C ARG A 54 -6.68 8.42 4.39
N LEU A 55 -6.10 8.89 3.28
CA LEU A 55 -4.67 8.79 2.99
C LEU A 55 -3.96 10.12 3.23
N ARG A 56 -2.68 10.03 3.50
CA ARG A 56 -1.74 11.12 3.76
C ARG A 56 -0.60 11.00 2.77
N CYS A 57 -0.13 12.12 2.28
CA CYS A 57 1.06 12.23 1.47
C CYS A 57 2.30 12.03 2.36
N CYS A 58 3.06 10.99 2.07
CA CYS A 58 4.31 10.64 2.74
C CYS A 58 5.46 10.86 1.75
N ALA A 59 6.39 11.75 2.09
CA ALA A 59 7.49 12.12 1.23
C ALA A 59 8.83 11.79 1.90
N LEU A 60 9.82 11.40 1.10
CA LEU A 60 11.18 11.19 1.59
C LEU A 60 11.84 12.53 1.89
N ARG A 61 12.59 12.57 3.00
CA ARG A 61 13.48 13.68 3.32
C ARG A 61 14.84 13.37 2.70
N PHE A 62 15.13 13.97 1.54
CA PHE A 62 16.46 13.97 0.95
C PHE A 62 17.30 15.12 1.50
#